data_AF-A0A7L2VXF4-F1
#
_entry.id   AF-A0A7L2VXF4-F1
#
_cell.length_a   1.000
_cell.length_b   1.000
_cell.length_c   1.000
_cell.angle_alpha   90.00
_cell.angle_beta   90.00
_cell.angle_gamma   90.00
#
_symmetry.space_group_name_H-M   'P 1'
#
loop_
_entity.id
_entity.type
_entity.pdbx_description
1 polymer ?
#
loop_
_entity_poly.entity_id
_entity_poly.type
_entity_poly.pdbx_seq_one_letter_code
_entity_poly.pdbx_strand_id
1 'polypeptide(L)'
;GSAWKLLSGSTSGQTQVDDPQADDVAYWSHPLDVHWATKGLQGSWPKILLQVWHQDELGRCEVLGYGVCPVPATPGDHILTCDTWRPRGTWDQRWRSWFLGGGPQLLAPESAAPAPDRFRL
;
A
#
# COMPACT_ATOMS: atom_id res chain seq x y z
N GLY A 1 4.19 15.12 -4.72
CA GLY A 1 4.85 16.36 -4.23
C GLY A 1 4.89 17.36 -5.36
N SER A 2 4.90 18.67 -5.05
CA SER A 2 4.78 19.74 -6.05
C SER A 2 5.91 19.82 -7.09
N ALA A 3 7.06 19.20 -6.84
CA ALA A 3 8.23 19.24 -7.73
C ALA A 3 8.29 18.09 -8.76
N TRP A 4 7.41 17.10 -8.66
CA TRP A 4 7.35 15.99 -9.60
C TRP A 4 6.15 16.17 -10.53
N LYS A 5 6.39 16.14 -11.83
CA LYS A 5 5.37 16.24 -12.88
C LYS A 5 5.16 14.86 -13.50
N LEU A 6 3.93 14.39 -13.51
CA LEU A 6 3.55 13.19 -14.25
C LEU A 6 3.61 13.47 -15.76
N LEU A 7 4.30 12.61 -16.50
CA LEU A 7 4.39 12.65 -17.96
C LEU A 7 3.48 11.61 -18.62
N SER A 8 3.43 10.40 -18.07
CA SER A 8 2.56 9.31 -18.55
C SER A 8 2.31 8.26 -17.47
N GLY A 9 1.31 7.41 -17.72
CA GLY A 9 0.91 6.34 -16.80
C GLY A 9 -0.08 6.80 -15.74
N SER A 10 -0.32 5.94 -14.75
CA SER A 10 -1.29 6.16 -13.69
C SER A 10 -0.59 6.32 -12.34
N THR A 11 -1.01 7.29 -11.54
CA THR A 11 -0.44 7.54 -10.20
C THR A 11 -1.06 6.66 -9.11
N SER A 12 -2.18 6.04 -9.41
CA SER A 12 -2.92 5.13 -8.54
C SER A 12 -3.69 4.13 -9.40
N GLY A 13 -4.02 2.99 -8.81
CA GLY A 13 -4.74 1.92 -9.48
C GLY A 13 -5.10 0.82 -8.47
N GLN A 14 -5.89 -0.15 -8.95
CA GLN A 14 -6.27 -1.32 -8.19
C GLN A 14 -5.89 -2.56 -8.99
N THR A 15 -5.32 -3.55 -8.31
CA THR A 15 -4.96 -4.84 -8.91
C THR A 15 -6.14 -5.79 -8.87
N GLN A 16 -6.03 -6.88 -9.63
CA GLN A 16 -6.91 -8.03 -9.47
C GLN A 16 -6.76 -8.69 -8.09
N VAL A 17 -7.75 -9.51 -7.72
CA VAL A 17 -7.69 -10.43 -6.59
C VAL A 17 -7.05 -11.73 -7.06
N ASP A 18 -6.13 -12.27 -6.27
CA ASP A 18 -5.55 -13.58 -6.45
C ASP A 18 -6.20 -14.57 -5.47
N ASP A 19 -6.44 -15.81 -5.91
CA ASP A 19 -6.96 -16.92 -5.12
C ASP A 19 -5.92 -18.04 -5.14
N PRO A 20 -4.95 -18.03 -4.19
CA PRO A 20 -3.87 -18.99 -4.18
C PRO A 20 -4.41 -20.35 -3.69
N GLN A 21 -4.98 -21.13 -4.60
CA GLN A 21 -5.65 -22.41 -4.27
C GLN A 21 -4.72 -23.48 -3.67
N ALA A 22 -3.40 -23.32 -3.79
CA ALA A 22 -2.41 -24.32 -3.40
C ALA A 22 -1.18 -23.77 -2.65
N ASP A 23 -0.96 -22.46 -2.63
CA ASP A 23 0.24 -21.82 -2.06
C ASP A 23 -0.15 -20.84 -0.94
N ASP A 24 0.78 -20.59 -0.01
CA ASP A 24 0.59 -19.60 1.07
C ASP A 24 0.94 -18.15 0.63
N VAL A 25 1.11 -17.91 -0.67
CA VAL A 25 1.57 -16.63 -1.23
C VAL A 25 0.62 -16.17 -2.32
N ALA A 26 0.12 -14.94 -2.18
CA ALA A 26 -0.65 -14.26 -3.22
C ALA A 26 0.28 -13.40 -4.09
N TYR A 27 0.09 -13.48 -5.41
CA TYR A 27 0.85 -12.70 -6.38
C TYR A 27 -0.03 -11.67 -7.07
N TRP A 28 0.34 -10.39 -6.99
CA TRP A 28 -0.39 -9.36 -7.75
C TRP A 28 -0.25 -9.53 -9.25
N SER A 29 0.95 -9.90 -9.73
CA SER A 29 1.26 -10.07 -11.16
C SER A 29 0.71 -8.94 -12.05
N HIS A 30 0.71 -7.71 -11.51
CA HIS A 30 0.08 -6.54 -12.13
C HIS A 30 1.16 -5.53 -12.52
N PRO A 31 1.27 -5.17 -13.81
CA PRO A 31 2.29 -4.23 -14.26
C PRO A 31 1.98 -2.82 -13.74
N LEU A 32 3.02 -2.12 -13.25
CA LEU A 32 2.95 -0.72 -12.87
C LEU A 32 3.93 0.06 -13.74
N ASP A 33 3.43 0.95 -14.59
CA ASP A 33 4.23 1.82 -15.44
C ASP A 33 3.83 3.28 -15.23
N VAL A 34 4.80 4.08 -14.80
CA VAL A 34 4.60 5.50 -14.51
C VAL A 34 5.87 6.29 -14.83
N HIS A 35 5.69 7.40 -15.54
CA HIS A 35 6.79 8.26 -15.95
C HIS A 35 6.65 9.63 -15.31
N TRP A 36 7.66 10.00 -14.51
CA TRP A 36 7.74 11.29 -13.86
C TRP A 36 8.97 12.08 -14.30
N ALA A 37 8.85 13.40 -14.32
CA ALA A 37 9.97 14.30 -14.47
C ALA A 37 10.01 15.33 -13.34
N THR A 38 11.22 15.75 -12.96
CA THR A 38 11.43 16.83 -12.01
C THR A 38 12.51 17.78 -12.51
N LYS A 39 12.42 19.07 -12.13
CA LYS A 39 13.42 20.09 -12.45
C LYS A 39 14.52 20.21 -11.38
N GLY A 40 14.39 19.50 -10.27
CA GLY A 40 15.36 19.51 -9.18
C GLY A 40 14.82 18.77 -7.95
N LEU A 41 15.71 18.37 -7.04
CA LEU A 41 15.39 17.60 -5.83
C LEU A 41 14.67 18.41 -4.73
N GLN A 42 14.02 19.52 -5.09
CA GLN A 42 13.32 20.37 -4.13
C GLN A 42 12.03 19.66 -3.70
N GLY A 43 11.96 19.21 -2.44
CA GLY A 43 10.76 18.56 -1.87
C GLY A 43 11.00 17.11 -1.47
N SER A 44 9.90 16.37 -1.24
CA SER A 44 9.97 14.96 -0.87
C SER A 44 10.24 14.05 -2.07
N TRP A 45 11.08 13.03 -1.84
CA TRP A 45 11.35 11.97 -2.80
C TRP A 45 10.09 11.10 -3.02
N PRO A 46 9.83 10.59 -4.24
CA PRO A 46 8.68 9.75 -4.53
C PRO A 46 8.68 8.48 -3.68
N LYS A 47 7.47 8.07 -3.29
CA LYS A 47 7.18 6.87 -2.52
C LYS A 47 6.03 6.14 -3.18
N ILE A 48 6.04 4.82 -3.10
CA ILE A 48 4.95 3.95 -3.50
C ILE A 48 4.15 3.66 -2.23
N LEU A 49 2.84 3.93 -2.29
CA LEU A 49 1.88 3.56 -1.27
C LEU A 49 1.14 2.31 -1.75
N LEU A 50 1.12 1.29 -0.92
CA LEU A 50 0.45 0.02 -1.16
C LEU A 50 -0.69 -0.10 -0.15
N GLN A 51 -1.89 -0.43 -0.62
CA GLN A 51 -3.00 -0.83 0.23
C GLN A 51 -3.32 -2.29 -0.08
N VAL A 52 -3.08 -3.15 0.89
CA VAL A 52 -3.28 -4.60 0.75
C VAL A 52 -4.69 -4.92 1.21
N TRP A 53 -5.44 -5.58 0.34
CA TRP A 53 -6.79 -6.04 0.60
C TRP A 53 -6.82 -7.56 0.68
N HIS A 54 -7.71 -8.09 1.52
CA HIS A 54 -8.02 -9.50 1.64
C HIS A 54 -9.51 -9.69 1.38
N GLN A 55 -9.84 -10.67 0.54
CA GLN A 55 -11.22 -11.10 0.34
C GLN A 55 -11.44 -12.40 1.11
N ASP A 56 -12.43 -12.42 2.01
CA ASP A 56 -12.76 -13.63 2.77
C ASP A 56 -13.63 -14.61 1.97
N GLU A 57 -13.85 -15.80 2.53
CA GLU A 57 -14.68 -16.86 1.93
C GLU A 57 -16.15 -16.44 1.67
N LEU A 58 -16.62 -15.38 2.35
CA LEU A 58 -17.95 -14.81 2.17
C LEU A 58 -17.96 -13.71 1.08
N GLY A 59 -16.83 -13.50 0.41
CA GLY A 59 -16.64 -12.51 -0.66
C GLY A 59 -16.45 -11.08 -0.16
N ARG A 60 -16.26 -10.85 1.15
CA ARG A 60 -16.10 -9.51 1.72
C ARG A 60 -14.64 -9.06 1.61
N CYS A 61 -14.42 -7.83 1.12
CA CYS A 61 -13.09 -7.24 1.03
C CYS A 61 -12.77 -6.37 2.25
N GLU A 62 -11.67 -6.64 2.92
CA GLU A 62 -11.16 -5.85 4.03
C GLU A 62 -9.70 -5.45 3.86
N VAL A 63 -9.31 -4.34 4.48
CA VAL A 63 -7.92 -3.89 4.46
C VAL A 63 -7.07 -4.76 5.38
N LEU A 64 -6.10 -5.44 4.80
CA LEU A 64 -5.11 -6.23 5.52
C LEU A 64 -3.94 -5.36 6.01
N GLY A 65 -3.62 -4.30 5.27
CA GLY A 65 -2.63 -3.31 5.71
C GLY A 65 -2.26 -2.28 4.66
N TYR A 66 -1.40 -1.37 5.07
CA TYR A 66 -0.83 -0.30 4.27
C TYR A 66 0.70 -0.44 4.29
N GLY A 67 1.34 -0.22 3.17
CA GLY A 67 2.80 -0.21 3.03
C GLY A 67 3.26 1.06 2.35
N VAL A 68 4.39 1.62 2.77
CA VAL A 68 5.01 2.77 2.09
C VAL A 68 6.47 2.47 1.86
N CYS A 69 6.92 2.43 0.60
CA CYS A 69 8.32 2.26 0.25
C CYS A 69 8.82 3.45 -0.61
N PRO A 70 10.00 4.01 -0.32
CA PRO A 70 10.61 5.02 -1.19
C PRO A 70 11.09 4.37 -2.49
N VAL A 71 10.99 5.11 -3.61
CA VAL A 71 11.60 4.70 -4.87
C VAL A 71 13.13 4.78 -4.74
N PRO A 72 13.93 3.87 -5.31
CA PRO A 72 15.39 4.00 -5.32
C PRO A 72 15.87 5.29 -6.01
N ALA A 73 16.87 5.94 -5.43
CA ALA A 73 17.47 7.16 -5.99
C ALA A 73 18.57 6.87 -7.03
N THR A 74 18.85 5.60 -7.29
CA THR A 74 19.84 5.14 -8.27
C THR A 74 19.14 4.51 -9.47
N PRO A 75 19.66 4.73 -10.70
CA PRO A 75 19.13 4.08 -11.89
C PRO A 75 19.40 2.57 -11.85
N GLY A 76 18.50 1.79 -12.44
CA GLY A 76 18.63 0.33 -12.57
C GLY A 76 17.38 -0.42 -12.09
N ASP A 77 17.51 -1.75 -12.04
CA ASP A 77 16.47 -2.65 -11.56
C ASP A 77 16.64 -2.88 -10.06
N HIS A 78 15.54 -2.81 -9.32
CA HIS A 78 15.55 -2.89 -7.86
C HIS A 78 14.47 -3.82 -7.36
N ILE A 79 14.82 -4.66 -6.40
CA ILE A 79 13.87 -5.47 -5.64
C ILE A 79 13.57 -4.72 -4.34
N LEU A 80 12.31 -4.32 -4.16
CA LEU A 80 11.86 -3.59 -2.97
C LEU A 80 11.07 -4.50 -2.05
N THR A 81 11.45 -4.54 -0.78
CA THR A 81 10.63 -5.13 0.28
C THR A 81 9.87 -3.99 0.99
N CYS A 82 8.56 -4.14 1.14
CA CYS A 82 7.71 -3.12 1.77
C CYS A 82 7.00 -3.69 2.99
N ASP A 83 7.39 -3.22 4.18
CA ASP A 83 6.74 -3.62 5.42
C ASP A 83 5.36 -3.00 5.57
N THR A 84 4.34 -3.86 5.60
CA THR A 84 2.95 -3.45 5.76
C THR A 84 2.53 -3.39 7.22
N TRP A 85 1.55 -2.56 7.53
CA TRP A 85 0.96 -2.43 8.85
C TRP A 85 -0.52 -2.06 8.75
N ARG A 86 -1.27 -2.30 9.82
CA ARG A 86 -2.64 -1.81 9.95
C ARG A 86 -2.87 -1.24 11.34
N PRO A 87 -3.75 -0.23 11.49
CA PRO A 87 -4.21 0.21 12.79
C PRO A 87 -4.72 -0.97 13.61
N ARG A 88 -4.29 -1.06 14.87
CA ARG A 88 -4.76 -2.11 15.76
C ARG A 88 -5.98 -1.62 16.52
N GLY A 89 -7.14 -2.17 16.19
CA GLY A 89 -8.38 -1.92 16.92
C GLY A 89 -8.36 -2.53 18.33
N THR A 90 -9.34 -2.16 19.12
CA THR A 90 -9.58 -2.76 20.44
C THR A 90 -9.91 -4.26 20.29
N TRP A 91 -9.85 -5.02 21.39
CA TRP A 91 -10.12 -6.46 21.35
C TRP A 91 -11.54 -6.77 20.87
N ASP A 92 -12.54 -6.02 21.32
CA ASP A 92 -13.95 -6.15 20.88
C ASP A 92 -14.13 -5.84 19.38
N GLN A 93 -13.43 -4.83 18.86
CA GLN A 93 -13.44 -4.51 17.43
C GLN A 93 -12.87 -5.65 16.58
N ARG A 94 -11.83 -6.34 17.06
CA ARG A 94 -11.24 -7.49 16.37
C ARG A 94 -12.17 -8.70 16.36
N TRP A 95 -12.86 -8.96 17.48
CA TRP A 95 -13.87 -10.02 17.52
C TRP A 95 -15.04 -9.72 16.59
N ARG A 96 -15.52 -8.48 16.61
CA ARG A 96 -16.59 -8.04 15.70
C ARG A 96 -16.15 -8.10 14.25
N SER A 97 -14.95 -7.65 13.91
CA SER A 97 -14.45 -7.69 12.53
C SER A 97 -14.31 -9.11 12.01
N TRP A 98 -13.93 -10.07 12.87
CA TRP A 98 -13.81 -11.46 12.46
C TRP A 98 -15.18 -12.07 12.08
N PHE A 99 -16.23 -11.80 12.85
CA PHE A 99 -17.57 -12.33 12.54
C PHE A 99 -18.32 -11.49 11.50
N LEU A 100 -18.33 -10.17 11.64
CA LEU A 100 -19.17 -9.24 10.89
C LEU A 100 -18.43 -8.57 9.72
N GLY A 101 -17.10 -8.70 9.66
CA GLY A 101 -16.26 -7.86 8.81
C GLY A 101 -16.06 -6.47 9.39
N GLY A 102 -15.16 -5.68 8.80
CA GLY A 102 -15.03 -4.25 9.11
C GLY A 102 -14.06 -3.93 10.26
N GLY A 103 -12.77 -4.17 10.03
CA GLY A 103 -11.69 -3.68 10.90
C GLY A 103 -11.44 -2.17 10.78
N PRO A 104 -10.66 -1.57 11.70
CA PRO A 104 -10.29 -0.16 11.62
C PRO A 104 -9.45 0.12 10.37
N GLN A 105 -9.83 1.17 9.65
CA GLN A 105 -9.16 1.63 8.42
C GLN A 105 -8.75 3.08 8.58
N LEU A 106 -7.71 3.48 7.84
CA LEU A 106 -7.34 4.89 7.75
C LEU A 106 -8.41 5.64 6.96
N LEU A 107 -8.89 6.76 7.50
CA LEU A 107 -9.80 7.67 6.78
C LEU A 107 -9.14 8.25 5.53
N ALA A 108 -7.82 8.47 5.60
CA ALA A 108 -6.98 8.98 4.52
C ALA A 108 -5.80 8.01 4.33
N PRO A 109 -5.90 7.01 3.44
CA PRO A 109 -4.82 6.05 3.17
C PRO A 109 -3.49 6.72 2.80
N GLU A 110 -3.54 7.88 2.14
CA GLU A 110 -2.39 8.70 1.75
C GLU A 110 -1.61 9.26 2.95
N SER A 111 -2.22 9.29 4.13
CA SER A 111 -1.55 9.69 5.37
C SER A 111 -0.72 8.57 6.02
N ALA A 112 -0.73 7.37 5.42
CA ALA A 112 0.05 6.25 5.95
C ALA A 112 1.54 6.61 6.03
N ALA A 113 2.11 6.47 7.22
CA ALA A 113 3.53 6.74 7.45
C ALA A 113 4.39 5.46 7.27
N PRO A 114 5.62 5.60 6.76
CA PRO A 114 6.60 4.51 6.76
C PRO A 114 6.95 4.09 8.19
N ALA A 115 7.36 2.83 8.38
CA ALA A 115 7.63 2.19 9.68
C ALA A 115 8.39 3.04 10.72
N PRO A 116 9.51 3.70 10.41
CA PRO A 116 10.27 4.45 11.40
C PRO A 116 9.57 5.74 11.88
N ASP A 117 8.63 6.30 11.12
CA ASP A 117 7.99 7.58 11.45
C ASP A 117 6.65 7.41 12.21
N ARG A 118 6.21 6.17 12.46
CA ARG A 118 4.89 5.85 13.06
C ARG A 118 4.79 6.19 14.55
N PHE A 119 5.90 6.17 15.28
CA PHE A 119 5.95 6.40 16.74
C PHE A 119 6.22 7.86 17.14
N ARG A 120 6.28 8.78 16.16
CA ARG A 120 6.50 10.21 16.39
C ARG A 120 5.21 11.04 16.36
N LEU A 121 4.05 10.38 16.40
CA LEU A 121 2.72 10.99 16.41
C LEU A 121 2.11 10.93 17.82
#